data_AF-A0A817NBI0-F1
#
_entry.id   AF-A0A817NBI0-F1
#
_cell.length_a   1.000
_cell.length_b   1.000
_cell.length_c   1.000
_cell.angle_alpha   90.00
_cell.angle_beta   90.00
_cell.angle_gamma   90.00
#
_symmetry.space_group_name_H-M   'P 1'
#
loop_
_entity.id
_entity.type
_entity.pdbx_description
1 polymer ?
#
loop_
_entity_poly.entity_id
_entity_poly.type
_entity_poly.pdbx_seq_one_letter_code
_entity_poly.pdbx_strand_id
1 'polypeptide(L)'
;TNQVLNTYGHDFIADAETGKFDCVIDRSQIISQCIDILFGKTKVNVLLIGEPGVGKTAIVKGLAQRIVNQDIPRTLSKRLIGLDMQELL
;
A
#
# COMPACT_ATOMS: atom_id res chain seq x y z
N THR A 1 17.69 0.16 -11.17
CA THR A 1 16.24 0.31 -11.46
C THR A 1 15.73 -1.01 -11.98
N ASN A 2 14.92 -1.72 -11.21
CA ASN A 2 14.52 -3.11 -11.49
C ASN A 2 13.44 -3.11 -12.60
N GLN A 3 13.80 -3.35 -13.86
CA GLN A 3 12.88 -3.27 -15.01
C GLN A 3 11.66 -4.19 -14.84
N VAL A 4 11.84 -5.34 -14.18
CA VAL A 4 10.78 -6.33 -13.93
C VAL A 4 9.61 -5.72 -13.13
N LEU A 5 9.90 -4.94 -12.09
CA LEU A 5 8.86 -4.33 -11.25
C LEU A 5 8.10 -3.21 -11.96
N ASN A 6 8.68 -2.60 -12.98
CA ASN A 6 7.98 -1.59 -13.78
C ASN A 6 7.11 -2.23 -14.87
N THR A 7 7.46 -3.43 -15.33
CA THR A 7 6.71 -4.15 -16.37
C THR A 7 5.53 -4.93 -15.80
N TYR A 8 5.66 -5.51 -14.61
CA TYR A 8 4.67 -6.41 -14.00
C TYR A 8 4.10 -5.91 -12.67
N GLY A 9 4.47 -4.68 -12.29
CA GLY A 9 4.09 -4.09 -11.01
C GLY A 9 3.22 -2.85 -11.21
N HIS A 10 2.22 -2.70 -10.34
CA HIS A 10 1.35 -1.54 -10.28
C HIS A 10 1.80 -0.58 -9.17
N ASP A 11 2.16 0.66 -9.51
CA ASP A 11 2.63 1.64 -8.53
C ASP A 11 1.45 2.41 -7.91
N PHE A 12 1.12 2.08 -6.66
CA PHE A 12 0.01 2.71 -5.94
C PHE A 12 0.31 4.14 -5.50
N ILE A 13 1.59 4.52 -5.35
CA ILE A 13 1.96 5.88 -4.94
C ILE A 13 1.79 6.83 -6.11
N ALA A 14 2.26 6.44 -7.29
CA ALA A 14 2.06 7.25 -8.51
C ALA A 14 0.56 7.49 -8.78
N ASP A 15 -0.27 6.46 -8.58
CA ASP A 15 -1.72 6.59 -8.71
C ASP A 15 -2.34 7.49 -7.62
N ALA A 16 -1.80 7.49 -6.39
CA ALA A 16 -2.24 8.38 -5.33
C ALA A 16 -1.81 9.84 -5.56
N GLU A 17 -0.60 10.08 -6.07
CA GLU A 17 -0.09 11.42 -6.43
C GLU A 17 -0.93 12.06 -7.54
N THR A 18 -1.39 11.26 -8.50
CA THR A 18 -2.24 11.72 -9.61
C THR A 18 -3.73 11.83 -9.22
N GLY A 19 -4.10 11.46 -7.98
CA GLY A 19 -5.49 11.53 -7.51
C GLY A 19 -6.42 10.52 -8.18
N LYS A 20 -5.88 9.41 -8.71
CA LYS A 20 -6.62 8.43 -9.52
C LYS A 20 -7.60 7.57 -8.71
N PHE A 21 -7.49 7.57 -7.39
CA PHE A 21 -8.39 6.86 -6.49
C PHE A 21 -8.91 7.76 -5.37
N ASP A 22 -10.16 7.56 -4.98
CA ASP A 22 -10.83 8.33 -3.93
C ASP A 22 -10.13 8.23 -2.57
N CYS A 23 -10.29 9.27 -1.75
CA CYS A 23 -9.77 9.31 -0.39
C CYS A 23 -10.40 8.19 0.48
N VAL A 24 -9.56 7.42 1.18
CA VAL A 24 -10.02 6.31 2.03
C VAL A 24 -10.15 6.79 3.48
N ILE A 25 -11.34 7.25 3.87
CA ILE A 25 -11.58 7.84 5.20
C ILE A 25 -11.87 6.77 6.26
N ASP A 26 -12.77 5.83 5.97
CA ASP A 26 -13.37 4.93 6.97
C ASP A 26 -12.46 3.76 7.41
N ARG A 27 -11.22 3.70 6.91
CA ARG A 27 -10.25 2.62 7.22
C ARG A 27 -8.99 3.09 7.91
N SER A 28 -9.01 4.32 8.43
CA SER A 28 -7.86 4.98 9.06
C SER A 28 -7.22 4.20 10.20
N GLN A 29 -8.00 3.51 11.04
CA GLN A 29 -7.48 2.69 12.15
C GLN A 29 -6.67 1.49 11.66
N ILE A 30 -7.17 0.74 10.68
CA ILE A 30 -6.47 -0.42 10.12
C ILE A 30 -5.21 0.03 9.37
N ILE A 31 -5.28 1.16 8.65
CA ILE A 31 -4.12 1.74 7.96
C ILE A 31 -3.03 2.13 8.96
N SER A 32 -3.39 2.79 10.07
CA SER A 32 -2.44 3.11 11.15
C SER A 32 -1.80 1.84 11.73
N GLN A 33 -2.58 0.79 12.00
CA GLN A 33 -2.04 -0.49 12.48
C GLN A 33 -1.06 -1.12 11.47
N CYS A 34 -1.36 -1.03 10.17
CA CYS A 34 -0.44 -1.50 9.14
C CYS A 34 0.88 -0.74 9.20
N ILE A 35 0.84 0.59 9.35
CA ILE A 35 2.04 1.43 9.47
C ILE A 35 2.86 1.02 10.70
N ASP A 36 2.21 0.83 11.86
CA ASP A 36 2.89 0.46 13.10
C ASP A 36 3.59 -0.90 13.00
N ILE A 37 2.93 -1.89 12.39
CA ILE A 37 3.51 -3.23 12.15
C ILE A 37 4.68 -3.12 11.16
N LEU A 38 4.51 -2.35 10.08
CA LEU A 38 5.56 -2.13 9.08
C LEU A 38 6.74 -1.30 9.63
N PHE A 39 6.53 -0.54 10.69
CA PHE A 39 7.59 0.20 11.38
C PHE A 39 8.30 -0.63 12.47
N GLY A 40 7.78 -1.82 12.78
CA GLY A 40 8.30 -2.70 13.82
C GLY A 40 9.73 -3.18 13.59
N LYS A 41 10.36 -3.70 14.66
CA LYS A 41 11.75 -4.19 14.64
C LYS A 41 11.91 -5.63 14.12
N THR A 42 10.89 -6.48 14.26
CA THR A 42 10.92 -7.89 13.85
C THR A 42 9.59 -8.30 13.19
N LYS A 43 9.66 -9.17 12.17
CA LYS A 43 8.50 -9.66 11.39
C LYS A 43 7.60 -8.56 10.83
N VAL A 44 8.18 -7.74 9.96
CA VAL A 44 7.61 -6.49 9.41
C VAL A 44 6.61 -6.74 8.27
N ASN A 45 5.86 -7.84 8.28
CA ASN A 45 4.96 -8.22 7.18
C ASN A 45 3.50 -8.18 7.64
N VAL A 46 2.65 -7.51 6.86
CA VAL A 46 1.21 -7.40 7.12
C VAL A 46 0.45 -8.36 6.21
N LEU A 47 -0.47 -9.13 6.78
CA LEU A 47 -1.41 -9.97 6.05
C LEU A 47 -2.84 -9.52 6.33
N LEU A 48 -3.57 -9.08 5.29
CA LEU A 48 -4.96 -8.64 5.40
C LEU A 48 -5.92 -9.82 5.19
N ILE A 49 -6.58 -10.24 6.27
CA ILE A 49 -7.54 -11.36 6.28
C ILE A 49 -8.98 -10.81 6.23
N GLY A 50 -9.87 -11.52 5.53
CA GLY A 50 -11.27 -11.11 5.34
C GLY A 50 -11.88 -11.71 4.08
N GLU A 51 -13.20 -11.59 3.94
CA GLU A 51 -13.98 -12.06 2.80
C GLU A 51 -13.60 -11.35 1.49
N PRO A 52 -13.86 -11.95 0.31
CA PRO A 52 -13.70 -11.26 -0.96
C PRO A 52 -14.64 -10.03 -1.03
N GLY A 53 -14.14 -8.93 -1.59
CA GLY A 53 -14.95 -7.71 -1.78
C GLY A 53 -15.02 -6.75 -0.58
N VAL A 54 -14.48 -7.10 0.59
CA VAL A 54 -14.52 -6.24 1.81
C VAL A 54 -13.65 -4.98 1.73
N GLY A 55 -12.98 -4.73 0.60
CA GLY A 55 -12.15 -3.55 0.39
C GLY A 55 -10.72 -3.65 0.91
N LYS A 56 -10.11 -4.84 0.93
CA LYS A 56 -8.69 -5.00 1.32
C LYS A 56 -7.75 -4.11 0.48
N THR A 57 -8.03 -3.99 -0.82
CA THR A 57 -7.30 -3.11 -1.74
C THR A 57 -7.44 -1.64 -1.36
N ALA A 58 -8.57 -1.23 -0.78
CA ALA A 58 -8.76 0.14 -0.31
C ALA A 58 -7.81 0.49 0.85
N ILE A 59 -7.46 -0.47 1.70
CA ILE A 59 -6.46 -0.26 2.77
C ILE A 59 -5.09 0.05 2.16
N VAL A 60 -4.69 -0.68 1.09
CA VAL A 60 -3.42 -0.45 0.38
C VAL A 60 -3.41 0.94 -0.29
N LYS A 61 -4.52 1.34 -0.93
CA LYS A 61 -4.67 2.68 -1.52
C LYS A 61 -4.59 3.79 -0.47
N GLY A 62 -5.23 3.60 0.68
CA GLY A 62 -5.16 4.55 1.80
C GLY A 62 -3.76 4.64 2.41
N LEU A 63 -3.03 3.53 2.47
CA LEU A 63 -1.61 3.53 2.84
C LEU A 63 -0.77 4.35 1.85
N ALA A 64 -1.01 4.19 0.54
CA ALA A 64 -0.34 4.98 -0.50
C ALA A 64 -0.59 6.49 -0.32
N GLN A 65 -1.85 6.88 -0.04
CA GLN A 65 -2.22 8.26 0.24
C GLN A 65 -1.46 8.83 1.46
N ARG A 66 -1.30 8.05 2.54
CA ARG A 66 -0.51 8.49 3.69
C ARG A 66 0.98 8.65 3.38
N ILE A 67 1.52 7.79 2.52
CA ILE A 67 2.91 7.95 2.04
C ILE A 67 3.07 9.26 1.27
N VAL A 68 2.15 9.57 0.33
CA VAL A 68 2.16 10.83 -0.45
C VAL A 68 2.01 12.05 0.46
N ASN A 69 1.10 12.00 1.42
CA ASN A 69 0.85 13.07 2.39
C ASN A 69 1.96 13.23 3.44
N GLN A 70 2.99 12.38 3.41
CA GLN A 70 4.08 12.34 4.38
C GLN A 70 3.59 12.10 5.83
N ASP A 71 2.43 11.46 5.99
CA ASP A 71 1.82 11.09 7.28
C ASP A 71 2.29 9.70 7.75
N ILE A 72 3.59 9.44 7.61
CA ILE A 72 4.24 8.18 8.01
C ILE A 72 5.69 8.44 8.46
N PRO A 73 6.29 7.53 9.25
CA PRO A 73 7.72 7.59 9.56
C PRO A 73 8.58 7.59 8.29
N ARG A 74 9.60 8.45 8.21
CA ARG A 74 10.48 8.59 7.02
C ARG A 74 11.11 7.29 6.55
N THR A 75 11.36 6.34 7.45
CA THR A 75 11.91 5.02 7.10
C THR A 75 10.99 4.21 6.19
N LEU A 76 9.67 4.43 6.30
CA LEU A 76 8.62 3.80 5.49
C LEU A 76 8.27 4.55 4.20
N SER A 77 8.87 5.72 3.95
CA SER A 77 8.68 6.49 2.72
C SER A 77 9.39 5.81 1.54
N LYS A 78 8.80 4.70 1.07
CA LYS A 78 9.29 3.82 0.01
C LYS A 78 8.21 3.62 -1.05
N ARG A 79 8.59 3.08 -2.21
CA ARG A 79 7.63 2.71 -3.28
C ARG A 79 6.69 1.61 -2.80
N LEU A 80 5.40 1.74 -3.10
CA LEU A 80 4.37 0.74 -2.83
C LEU A 80 3.91 0.13 -4.16
N ILE A 81 4.38 -1.08 -4.44
CA ILE A 81 4.14 -1.77 -5.71
C ILE A 81 3.23 -2.98 -5.45
N GLY A 82 2.09 -3.02 -6.13
CA GLY A 82 1.26 -4.21 -6.23
C GLY A 82 1.82 -5.16 -7.27
N LEU A 83 1.86 -6.44 -6.96
CA LEU A 83 2.20 -7.49 -7.91
C LEU A 83 0.93 -8.28 -8.16
N ASP A 84 0.53 -8.39 -9.42
CA ASP A 84 -0.49 -9.34 -9.83
C ASP A 84 0.19 -10.64 -10.22
N MET A 85 -0.12 -11.71 -9.48
CA MET A 85 0.44 -13.03 -9.75
C MET A 85 -0.12 -13.65 -11.03
N GLN A 86 -1.25 -13.16 -11.57
CA GLN A 86 -1.77 -13.64 -12.86
C GLN A 86 -0.88 -13.20 -14.03
N GLU A 87 -0.21 -12.06 -13.94
CA GLU A 87 0.72 -11.58 -14.98
C GLU A 87 2.11 -12.21 -14.86
N LEU A 88 2.39 -12.94 -13.77
CA LEU A 88 3.69 -13.54 -13.47
C LEU A 88 3.78 -15.04 -13.83
N LEU A 89 2.68 -15.65 -14.29
CA LEU A 89 2.55 -17.07 -14.66
C LEU A 89 2.61 -17.31 -16.17
#